data_AF-A0A8J3FT11-F1
#
_entry.id   AF-A0A8J3FT11-F1
#
_cell.length_a   1.000
_cell.length_b   1.000
_cell.length_c   1.000
_cell.angle_alpha   90.00
_cell.angle_beta   90.00
_cell.angle_gamma   90.00
#
_symmetry.space_group_name_H-M   'P 1'
#
loop_
_entity.id
_entity.type
_entity.pdbx_description
1 polymer ?
#
loop_
_entity_poly.entity_id
_entity_poly.type
_entity_poly.pdbx_seq_one_letter_code
_entity_poly.pdbx_strand_id
1 'polypeptide(L)'
;MTARDRQVLALLAEHFTVTTSQLAVLVGFGSLTTARHRLATLHARGVLHRARPFRPGGGSFEWQWMLGPVGARIVAAEHGVTPLRPAKIAARWRRLFHGWRWEELAAQHAWFCALVAAARAHNGPGGELMAWRSPWRVSRAWQATTDGHGLWRFPDGALLSFLLLLDDPPRIGLGELRDRLTSIPDPTLPLPVPDGFPDKTVTLIWCATLTREQRLRHAITTQLGNDTSGLAVALGCADYAHHITSGPLGRVWLPLGVLNRRPGRLTLREITTALHTTHPQSHPSGRP
;
A
#
# COMPACT_ATOMS: atom_id res chain seq x y z
N MET A 1 3.12 27.49 3.20
CA MET A 1 2.92 26.07 2.79
C MET A 1 1.58 25.60 3.33
N THR A 2 0.74 24.96 2.52
CA THR A 2 -0.62 24.51 2.89
C THR A 2 -0.60 23.11 3.50
N ALA A 3 -1.68 22.68 4.16
CA ALA A 3 -1.83 21.29 4.64
C ALA A 3 -1.69 20.27 3.51
N ARG A 4 -2.26 20.58 2.34
CA ARG A 4 -2.15 19.74 1.13
C ARG A 4 -0.71 19.61 0.63
N ASP A 5 0.08 20.67 0.68
CA ASP A 5 1.50 20.59 0.29
C ASP A 5 2.27 19.66 1.24
N ARG A 6 1.96 19.69 2.55
CA ARG A 6 2.58 18.78 3.52
C ARG A 6 2.24 17.33 3.23
N GLN A 7 1.00 17.03 2.82
CA GLN A 7 0.62 15.69 2.39
C GLN A 7 1.43 15.23 1.16
N VAL A 8 1.65 16.12 0.18
CA VAL A 8 2.55 15.83 -0.97
C VAL A 8 3.97 15.52 -0.48
N LEU A 9 4.53 16.33 0.42
CA LEU A 9 5.87 16.12 0.94
C LEU A 9 6.00 14.81 1.73
N ALA A 10 5.01 14.49 2.56
CA ALA A 10 4.97 13.25 3.34
C ALA A 10 4.93 12.02 2.42
N LEU A 11 4.09 12.03 1.38
CA LEU A 11 4.05 10.94 0.39
C LEU A 11 5.39 10.78 -0.34
N LEU A 12 6.03 11.88 -0.74
CA LEU A 12 7.32 11.83 -1.43
C LEU A 12 8.47 11.44 -0.50
N ALA A 13 8.39 11.77 0.80
CA ALA A 13 9.34 11.31 1.79
C ALA A 13 9.25 9.79 1.99
N GLU A 14 8.03 9.25 2.03
CA GLU A 14 7.77 7.81 2.20
C GLU A 14 8.11 7.02 0.92
N HIS A 15 7.59 7.43 -0.24
CA HIS A 15 7.62 6.65 -1.48
C HIS A 15 8.70 7.09 -2.48
N PHE A 16 9.48 8.11 -2.11
CA PHE A 16 10.53 8.72 -2.92
C PHE A 16 10.07 9.46 -4.19
N THR A 17 9.26 8.82 -5.04
CA THR A 17 8.76 9.41 -6.28
C THR A 17 7.30 9.05 -6.52
N VAL A 18 6.49 9.98 -7.02
CA VAL A 18 5.08 9.75 -7.40
C VAL A 18 4.74 10.59 -8.63
N THR A 19 3.90 10.06 -9.52
CA THR A 19 3.44 10.81 -10.71
C THR A 19 2.46 11.93 -10.38
N THR A 20 2.22 12.83 -11.34
CA THR A 20 1.20 13.89 -11.17
C THR A 20 -0.21 13.31 -10.99
N SER A 21 -0.60 12.31 -11.80
CA SER A 21 -1.94 11.69 -11.72
C SER A 21 -2.12 10.90 -10.44
N GLN A 22 -1.11 10.17 -9.98
CA GLN A 22 -1.14 9.49 -8.69
C GLN A 22 -1.23 10.50 -7.53
N LEU A 23 -0.45 11.60 -7.54
CA LEU A 23 -0.59 12.64 -6.52
C LEU A 23 -1.97 13.30 -6.54
N ALA A 24 -2.55 13.53 -7.71
CA ALA A 24 -3.89 14.06 -7.85
C ALA A 24 -4.91 13.18 -7.10
N VAL A 25 -4.83 11.86 -7.32
CA VAL A 25 -5.66 10.86 -6.66
C VAL A 25 -5.33 10.74 -5.18
N LEU A 26 -4.09 10.51 -4.76
CA LEU A 26 -3.77 10.24 -3.36
C LEU A 26 -4.06 11.44 -2.46
N VAL A 27 -3.67 12.64 -2.88
CA VAL A 27 -3.79 13.88 -2.10
C VAL A 27 -5.19 14.52 -2.22
N GLY A 28 -5.99 14.11 -3.20
CA GLY A 28 -7.35 14.65 -3.38
C GLY A 28 -7.34 16.06 -3.94
N PHE A 29 -6.64 16.24 -5.06
CA PHE A 29 -6.83 17.41 -5.88
C PHE A 29 -8.17 17.32 -6.62
N GLY A 30 -8.93 18.41 -6.65
CA GLY A 30 -10.24 18.43 -7.33
C GLY A 30 -10.15 18.25 -8.85
N SER A 31 -8.98 18.46 -9.45
CA SER A 31 -8.71 18.11 -10.85
C SER A 31 -7.21 17.91 -11.09
N LEU A 32 -6.89 17.22 -12.18
CA LEU A 32 -5.50 17.03 -12.62
C LEU A 32 -4.83 18.36 -12.99
N THR A 33 -5.58 19.31 -13.55
CA THR A 33 -5.08 20.65 -13.87
C THR A 33 -4.67 21.41 -12.60
N THR A 34 -5.50 21.37 -11.56
CA THR A 34 -5.19 21.98 -10.27
C THR A 34 -3.94 21.35 -9.64
N ALA A 35 -3.81 20.02 -9.72
CA ALA A 35 -2.61 19.31 -9.27
C ALA A 35 -1.36 19.81 -10.03
N ARG A 36 -1.41 19.87 -11.37
CA ARG A 36 -0.29 20.34 -12.21
C ARG A 36 0.16 21.75 -11.85
N HIS A 37 -0.78 22.70 -11.75
CA HIS A 37 -0.45 24.08 -11.38
C HIS A 37 0.19 24.15 -9.99
N ARG A 38 -0.35 23.39 -9.03
CA ARG A 38 0.21 23.39 -7.67
C ARG A 38 1.60 22.79 -7.62
N LEU A 39 1.83 21.64 -8.27
CA LEU A 39 3.13 20.98 -8.28
C LEU A 39 4.18 21.81 -9.03
N ALA A 40 3.80 22.47 -10.13
CA ALA A 40 4.68 23.43 -10.83
C ALA A 40 5.07 24.61 -9.94
N THR A 41 4.13 25.13 -9.14
CA THR A 41 4.39 26.20 -8.17
C THR A 41 5.39 25.76 -7.09
N LEU A 42 5.23 24.55 -6.54
CA LEU A 42 6.16 23.99 -5.55
C LEU A 42 7.54 23.72 -6.18
N HIS A 43 7.57 23.30 -7.43
CA HIS A 43 8.80 23.10 -8.19
C HIS A 43 9.60 24.38 -8.40
N ALA A 44 8.94 25.45 -8.85
CA ALA A 44 9.56 26.76 -9.06
C ALA A 44 10.21 27.32 -7.78
N ARG A 45 9.70 26.92 -6.60
CA ARG A 45 10.24 27.28 -5.29
C ARG A 45 11.32 26.33 -4.77
N GLY A 46 11.75 25.36 -5.57
CA GLY A 46 12.72 24.33 -5.17
C GLY A 46 12.21 23.36 -4.09
N VAL A 47 10.91 23.39 -3.78
CA VAL A 47 10.27 22.49 -2.82
C VAL A 47 10.19 21.09 -3.40
N LEU A 48 9.81 21.00 -4.69
CA LEU A 48 9.79 19.74 -5.44
C LEU A 48 10.85 19.75 -6.54
N HIS A 49 11.36 18.57 -6.87
CA HIS A 49 12.08 18.29 -8.09
C HIS A 49 11.20 17.43 -9.00
N ARG A 50 11.45 17.47 -10.31
CA ARG A 50 10.77 16.58 -11.26
C ARG A 50 11.75 15.99 -12.24
N ALA A 51 11.49 14.77 -12.65
CA ALA A 51 12.23 14.11 -13.72
C ALA A 51 11.29 13.22 -14.54
N ARG A 52 11.79 12.78 -15.69
CA ARG A 52 11.14 11.81 -16.57
C ARG A 52 12.17 10.75 -16.95
N PRO A 53 11.79 9.48 -17.02
CA PRO A 53 12.55 8.54 -17.83
C PRO A 53 12.45 8.91 -19.31
N PHE A 54 13.55 8.68 -20.03
CA PHE A 54 13.57 8.70 -21.48
C PHE A 54 12.79 7.49 -22.02
N ARG A 55 11.96 7.69 -23.04
CA ARG A 55 11.21 6.62 -23.72
C ARG A 55 11.75 6.45 -25.14
N PRO A 56 12.52 5.38 -25.42
CA PRO A 56 12.91 5.04 -26.80
C PRO A 56 11.64 4.82 -27.65
N GLY A 57 11.59 5.41 -28.84
CA GLY A 57 10.42 5.33 -29.73
C GLY A 57 9.40 6.48 -29.62
N GLY A 58 9.67 7.49 -28.79
CA GLY A 58 8.86 8.71 -28.73
C GLY A 58 7.81 8.75 -27.62
N GLY A 59 7.17 9.93 -27.48
CA GLY A 59 6.28 10.22 -26.37
C GLY A 59 7.02 10.58 -25.08
N SER A 60 6.28 10.68 -23.97
CA SER A 60 6.88 10.95 -22.68
C SER A 60 6.06 10.31 -21.57
N PHE A 61 6.76 9.71 -20.59
CA PHE A 61 6.13 9.34 -19.34
C PHE A 61 5.64 10.60 -18.60
N GLU A 62 4.70 10.40 -17.68
CA GLU A 62 4.24 11.47 -16.81
C GLU A 62 5.39 12.04 -15.96
N TRP A 63 5.31 13.33 -15.62
CA TRP A 63 6.24 13.97 -14.70
C TRP A 63 6.20 13.28 -13.34
N GLN A 64 7.36 12.76 -12.94
CA GLN A 64 7.62 12.13 -11.64
C GLN A 64 8.16 13.18 -10.69
N TRP A 65 7.56 13.28 -9.51
CA TRP A 65 7.88 14.28 -8.52
C TRP A 65 8.70 13.67 -7.39
N MET A 66 9.68 14.42 -6.89
CA MET A 66 10.52 14.07 -5.75
C MET A 66 10.67 15.30 -4.85
N LEU A 67 11.17 15.10 -3.63
CA LEU A 67 11.60 16.22 -2.79
C LEU A 67 12.73 17.00 -3.47
N GLY A 68 12.53 18.31 -3.64
CA GLY A 68 13.59 19.24 -4.01
C GLY A 68 14.43 19.64 -2.79
N PRO A 69 15.51 20.42 -2.97
CA PRO A 69 16.41 20.80 -1.87
C PRO A 69 15.70 21.53 -0.72
N VAL A 70 14.67 22.34 -1.02
CA VAL A 70 13.88 23.02 0.02
C VAL A 70 12.94 22.02 0.70
N GLY A 71 12.23 21.19 -0.05
CA GLY A 71 11.31 20.19 0.49
C GLY A 71 12.01 19.15 1.36
N ALA A 72 13.20 18.71 0.97
CA ALA A 72 14.04 17.80 1.75
C ALA A 72 14.43 18.41 3.10
N ARG A 73 14.74 19.72 3.18
CA ARG A 73 15.02 20.41 4.44
C ARG A 73 13.79 20.54 5.33
N ILE A 74 12.63 20.84 4.73
CA ILE A 74 11.36 20.92 5.47
C ILE A 74 11.05 19.58 6.13
N VAL A 75 11.03 18.49 5.35
CA VAL A 75 10.76 17.14 5.87
C VAL A 75 11.79 16.74 6.92
N ALA A 76 13.06 17.06 6.71
CA ALA A 76 14.13 16.73 7.65
C ALA A 76 13.96 17.46 8.98
N ALA A 77 13.62 18.75 8.94
CA ALA A 77 13.31 19.53 10.14
C ALA A 77 12.08 18.98 10.89
N GLU A 78 11.02 18.58 10.17
CA GLU A 78 9.82 17.97 10.77
C GLU A 78 10.10 16.64 11.47
N HIS A 79 11.08 15.86 11.01
CA HIS A 79 11.44 14.56 11.59
C HIS A 79 12.68 14.60 12.51
N GLY A 80 13.32 15.75 12.71
CA GLY A 80 14.55 15.86 13.50
C GLY A 80 15.75 15.12 12.90
N VAL A 81 15.82 14.99 11.57
CA VAL A 81 16.89 14.27 10.87
C VAL A 81 17.68 15.20 9.95
N THR A 82 18.80 14.73 9.42
CA THR A 82 19.57 15.48 8.40
C THR A 82 18.90 15.35 7.02
N PRO A 83 18.78 16.44 6.25
CA PRO A 83 18.19 16.39 4.91
C PRO A 83 18.99 15.54 3.94
N LEU A 84 18.27 14.85 3.06
CA LEU A 84 18.89 14.05 2.01
C LEU A 84 19.61 14.97 1.01
N ARG A 85 20.91 14.71 0.78
CA ARG A 85 21.73 15.50 -0.14
C ARG A 85 21.22 15.36 -1.59
N PRO A 86 21.23 16.43 -2.42
CA PRO A 86 20.79 16.37 -3.82
C PRO A 86 21.47 15.27 -4.64
N ALA A 87 22.79 15.06 -4.45
CA ALA A 87 23.53 13.99 -5.14
C ALA A 87 22.98 12.59 -4.81
N LYS A 88 22.54 12.36 -3.57
CA LYS A 88 21.95 11.08 -3.13
C LYS A 88 20.54 10.89 -3.73
N ILE A 89 19.76 11.96 -3.88
CA ILE A 89 18.48 11.94 -4.60
C ILE A 89 18.70 11.54 -6.06
N ALA A 90 19.65 12.20 -6.75
CA ALA A 90 19.98 11.90 -8.15
C ALA A 90 20.50 10.47 -8.35
N ALA A 91 21.32 9.96 -7.42
CA ALA A 91 21.79 8.58 -7.45
C ALA A 91 20.64 7.58 -7.24
N ARG A 92 19.74 7.83 -6.28
CA ARG A 92 18.57 6.98 -6.03
C ARG A 92 17.62 6.97 -7.23
N TRP A 93 17.39 8.13 -7.84
CA TRP A 93 16.61 8.26 -9.07
C TRP A 93 17.18 7.39 -10.20
N ARG A 94 18.47 7.51 -10.51
CA ARG A 94 19.11 6.68 -11.56
C ARG A 94 18.96 5.19 -11.29
N ARG A 95 19.19 4.74 -10.05
CA ARG A 95 19.04 3.33 -9.67
C ARG A 95 17.61 2.81 -9.83
N LEU A 96 16.63 3.64 -9.47
CA LEU A 96 15.22 3.26 -9.56
C LEU A 96 14.77 3.08 -11.02
N PHE A 97 15.05 4.05 -11.89
CA PHE A 97 14.57 4.03 -13.28
C PHE A 97 15.26 3.02 -14.18
N HIS A 98 16.51 2.69 -13.89
CA HIS A 98 17.25 1.66 -14.63
C HIS A 98 17.15 0.28 -13.97
N GLY A 99 16.29 0.13 -12.96
CA GLY A 99 16.15 -1.09 -12.17
C GLY A 99 14.79 -1.74 -12.29
N TRP A 100 14.74 -3.02 -11.94
CA TRP A 100 13.53 -3.84 -11.92
C TRP A 100 12.47 -3.37 -10.88
N ARG A 101 12.88 -2.76 -9.76
CA ARG A 101 11.94 -2.22 -8.75
C ARG A 101 11.14 -0.99 -9.23
N TRP A 102 11.31 -0.53 -10.48
CA TRP A 102 10.41 0.45 -11.09
C TRP A 102 9.01 -0.12 -11.34
N GLU A 103 8.92 -1.34 -11.89
CA GLU A 103 7.64 -1.97 -12.21
C GLU A 103 6.85 -2.31 -10.93
N GLU A 104 7.55 -2.80 -9.90
CA GLU A 104 6.93 -3.06 -8.60
C GLU A 104 6.43 -1.78 -7.93
N LEU A 105 7.24 -0.71 -7.94
CA LEU A 105 6.82 0.58 -7.41
C LEU A 105 5.58 1.09 -8.16
N ALA A 106 5.56 0.95 -9.49
CA ALA A 106 4.41 1.31 -10.30
C ALA A 106 3.16 0.49 -9.93
N ALA A 107 3.29 -0.82 -9.73
CA ALA A 107 2.19 -1.70 -9.32
C ALA A 107 1.66 -1.35 -7.91
N GLN A 108 2.55 -1.10 -6.96
CA GLN A 108 2.21 -0.63 -5.61
C GLN A 108 1.42 0.67 -5.66
N HIS A 109 1.93 1.67 -6.39
CA HIS A 109 1.22 2.95 -6.53
C HIS A 109 -0.12 2.79 -7.23
N ALA A 110 -0.21 1.96 -8.26
CA ALA A 110 -1.44 1.71 -8.98
C ALA A 110 -2.51 1.10 -8.07
N TRP A 111 -2.15 0.12 -7.25
CA TRP A 111 -3.08 -0.52 -6.32
C TRP A 111 -3.62 0.46 -5.27
N PHE A 112 -2.73 1.23 -4.61
CA PHE A 112 -3.18 2.23 -3.61
C PHE A 112 -3.98 3.37 -4.25
N CYS A 113 -3.65 3.78 -5.48
CA CYS A 113 -4.47 4.74 -6.22
C CYS A 113 -5.85 4.17 -6.55
N ALA A 114 -5.94 2.91 -6.98
CA ALA A 114 -7.22 2.25 -7.25
C ALA A 114 -8.09 2.17 -5.99
N LEU A 115 -7.49 1.85 -4.84
CA LEU A 115 -8.18 1.85 -3.54
C LEU A 115 -8.77 3.23 -3.20
N VAL A 116 -7.94 4.29 -3.27
CA VAL A 116 -8.38 5.66 -2.96
C VAL A 116 -9.39 6.19 -3.98
N ALA A 117 -9.20 5.87 -5.26
CA ALA A 117 -10.13 6.26 -6.32
C ALA A 117 -11.50 5.59 -6.14
N ALA A 118 -11.54 4.30 -5.79
CA ALA A 118 -12.78 3.59 -5.53
C ALA A 118 -13.57 4.19 -4.36
N ALA A 119 -12.90 4.61 -3.28
CA ALA A 119 -13.55 5.27 -2.15
C ALA A 119 -14.20 6.60 -2.52
N ARG A 120 -13.57 7.34 -3.45
CA ARG A 120 -13.98 8.69 -3.86
C ARG A 120 -14.90 8.71 -5.08
N ALA A 121 -15.15 7.55 -5.69
CA ALA A 121 -16.14 7.44 -6.76
C ALA A 121 -17.51 7.90 -6.23
N HIS A 122 -18.35 8.45 -7.12
CA HIS A 122 -19.64 9.05 -6.74
C HIS A 122 -20.53 8.11 -5.89
N ASN A 123 -20.54 6.82 -6.23
CA ASN A 123 -21.24 5.76 -5.49
C ASN A 123 -20.27 4.82 -4.77
N GLY A 124 -19.07 5.31 -4.44
CA GLY A 124 -18.04 4.55 -3.76
C GLY A 124 -18.44 4.26 -2.31
N PRO A 125 -17.86 3.20 -1.70
CA PRO A 125 -18.15 2.85 -0.31
C PRO A 125 -17.58 3.85 0.72
N GLY A 126 -16.92 4.92 0.27
CA GLY A 126 -16.28 5.91 1.13
C GLY A 126 -15.06 5.37 1.87
N GLY A 127 -14.59 6.17 2.83
CA GLY A 127 -13.42 5.87 3.66
C GLY A 127 -12.17 6.65 3.24
N GLU A 128 -11.11 6.47 4.02
CA GLU A 128 -9.87 7.23 3.87
C GLU A 128 -8.64 6.38 4.17
N LEU A 129 -7.59 6.56 3.36
CA LEU A 129 -6.27 6.01 3.61
C LEU A 129 -5.56 6.88 4.64
N MET A 130 -5.53 6.43 5.89
CA MET A 130 -4.92 7.15 7.02
C MET A 130 -3.39 7.07 6.98
N ALA A 131 -2.86 5.92 6.58
CA ALA A 131 -1.42 5.71 6.42
C ALA A 131 -1.14 4.76 5.26
N TRP A 132 -0.04 5.03 4.57
CA TRP A 132 0.59 4.12 3.63
C TRP A 132 2.08 4.09 3.95
N ARG A 133 2.63 2.91 4.21
CA ARG A 133 4.06 2.69 4.45
C ARG A 133 4.64 1.91 3.28
N SER A 134 5.79 2.37 2.82
CA SER A 134 6.54 1.77 1.74
C SER A 134 7.08 0.39 2.13
N PRO A 135 7.30 -0.51 1.15
CA PRO A 135 8.03 -1.77 1.37
C PRO A 135 9.35 -1.56 2.13
N TRP A 136 10.08 -0.51 1.75
CA TRP A 136 11.37 -0.07 2.27
C TRP A 136 11.37 0.32 3.76
N ARG A 137 10.18 0.50 4.37
CA ARG A 137 9.96 0.76 5.79
C ARG A 137 9.40 -0.47 6.49
N VAL A 138 8.38 -1.10 5.89
CA VAL A 138 7.72 -2.28 6.46
C VAL A 138 8.70 -3.46 6.56
N SER A 139 9.45 -3.76 5.51
CA SER A 139 10.41 -4.86 5.51
C SER A 139 11.51 -4.69 6.54
N ARG A 140 11.92 -3.45 6.83
CA ARG A 140 12.91 -3.18 7.87
C ARG A 140 12.34 -3.41 9.28
N ALA A 141 11.11 -2.95 9.50
CA ALA A 141 10.45 -3.03 10.80
C ALA A 141 10.02 -4.46 11.14
N TRP A 142 9.49 -5.19 10.16
CA TRP A 142 8.92 -6.53 10.34
C TRP A 142 9.87 -7.66 9.94
N GLN A 143 11.04 -7.34 9.37
CA GLN A 143 11.97 -8.32 8.77
C GLN A 143 11.29 -9.24 7.72
N ALA A 144 10.21 -8.76 7.10
CA ALA A 144 9.38 -9.51 6.16
C ALA A 144 9.43 -8.92 4.76
N THR A 145 9.29 -9.74 3.73
CA THR A 145 9.20 -9.22 2.35
C THR A 145 7.75 -8.86 2.02
N THR A 146 7.46 -7.57 1.85
CA THR A 146 6.10 -7.06 1.60
C THR A 146 6.07 -6.02 0.50
N ASP A 147 4.88 -5.72 -0.04
CA ASP A 147 4.66 -4.66 -1.04
C ASP A 147 4.09 -3.38 -0.43
N GLY A 148 4.03 -3.32 0.91
CA GLY A 148 3.65 -2.15 1.68
C GLY A 148 2.64 -2.47 2.77
N HIS A 149 2.31 -1.45 3.54
CA HIS A 149 1.32 -1.50 4.61
C HIS A 149 0.34 -0.34 4.43
N GLY A 150 -0.94 -0.61 4.67
CA GLY A 150 -1.99 0.39 4.66
C GLY A 150 -2.79 0.39 5.94
N LEU A 151 -3.16 1.59 6.39
CA LEU A 151 -4.19 1.79 7.41
C LEU A 151 -5.38 2.50 6.75
N TRP A 152 -6.49 1.77 6.64
CA TRP A 152 -7.73 2.27 6.07
C TRP A 152 -8.75 2.57 7.16
N ARG A 153 -9.44 3.70 7.06
CA ARG A 153 -10.55 4.07 7.92
C ARG A 153 -11.85 4.05 7.12
N PHE A 154 -12.81 3.28 7.57
CA PHE A 154 -14.16 3.24 6.99
C PHE A 154 -15.01 4.44 7.46
N PRO A 155 -16.11 4.77 6.76
CA PRO A 155 -17.00 5.87 7.16
C PRO A 155 -17.61 5.71 8.56
N ASP A 156 -17.79 4.47 9.02
CA ASP A 156 -18.28 4.14 10.37
C ASP A 156 -17.19 4.22 11.45
N GLY A 157 -15.98 4.68 11.09
CA GLY A 157 -14.85 4.82 12.00
C GLY A 157 -14.03 3.55 12.20
N ALA A 158 -14.46 2.40 11.68
CA ALA A 158 -13.68 1.17 11.78
C ALA A 158 -12.32 1.31 11.08
N LEU A 159 -11.29 0.67 11.65
CA LEU A 159 -9.94 0.68 11.10
C LEU A 159 -9.57 -0.71 10.58
N LEU A 160 -8.96 -0.74 9.40
CA LEU A 160 -8.31 -1.93 8.83
C LEU A 160 -6.82 -1.64 8.61
N SER A 161 -5.99 -2.35 9.36
CA SER A 161 -4.56 -2.46 9.08
C SER A 161 -4.32 -3.64 8.16
N PHE A 162 -3.56 -3.44 7.08
CA PHE A 162 -3.22 -4.53 6.17
C PHE A 162 -1.78 -4.46 5.67
N LEU A 163 -1.17 -5.63 5.51
CA LEU A 163 0.01 -5.84 4.67
C LEU A 163 -0.46 -6.18 3.26
N LEU A 164 0.18 -5.59 2.26
CA LEU A 164 -0.07 -5.88 0.85
C LEU A 164 1.04 -6.77 0.30
N LEU A 165 0.64 -7.80 -0.45
CA LEU A 165 1.49 -8.59 -1.32
C LEU A 165 0.93 -8.53 -2.73
N LEU A 166 1.75 -8.09 -3.69
CA LEU A 166 1.40 -8.07 -5.10
C LEU A 166 2.03 -9.27 -5.79
N ASP A 167 1.22 -10.04 -6.50
CA ASP A 167 1.68 -11.18 -7.29
C ASP A 167 2.30 -10.77 -8.65
N ASP A 168 2.04 -9.55 -9.10
CA ASP A 168 2.46 -9.04 -10.41
C ASP A 168 3.00 -7.59 -10.27
N PRO A 169 4.11 -7.18 -10.94
CA PRO A 169 4.78 -7.77 -12.10
C PRO A 169 5.36 -9.18 -11.85
N PRO A 170 5.37 -10.07 -12.87
CA PRO A 170 5.49 -11.51 -12.66
C PRO A 170 6.93 -11.92 -12.29
N ARG A 171 7.24 -11.95 -11.00
CA ARG A 171 8.52 -12.50 -10.48
C ARG A 171 8.39 -13.49 -9.34
N ILE A 172 7.27 -13.51 -8.63
CA ILE A 172 7.16 -14.32 -7.41
C ILE A 172 6.57 -15.68 -7.82
N GLY A 173 7.41 -16.71 -7.91
CA GLY A 173 6.92 -18.09 -7.99
C GLY A 173 6.15 -18.45 -6.72
N LEU A 174 5.28 -19.47 -6.78
CA LEU A 174 4.50 -19.93 -5.62
C LEU A 174 5.39 -20.17 -4.37
N GLY A 175 6.61 -20.66 -4.57
CA GLY A 175 7.60 -20.85 -3.51
C GLY A 175 8.06 -19.54 -2.86
N GLU A 176 8.39 -18.52 -3.65
CA GLU A 176 8.79 -17.22 -3.09
C GLU A 176 7.60 -16.56 -2.37
N LEU A 177 6.37 -16.64 -2.89
CA LEU A 177 5.22 -16.05 -2.18
C LEU A 177 4.97 -16.78 -0.86
N ARG A 178 5.11 -18.10 -0.86
CA ARG A 178 5.06 -18.88 0.38
C ARG A 178 6.15 -18.41 1.35
N ASP A 179 7.38 -18.22 0.89
CA ASP A 179 8.48 -17.73 1.72
C ASP A 179 8.20 -16.31 2.24
N ARG A 180 7.53 -15.45 1.44
CA ARG A 180 7.06 -14.14 1.89
C ARG A 180 6.00 -14.28 2.97
N LEU A 181 5.02 -15.17 2.78
CA LEU A 181 3.95 -15.42 3.75
C LEU A 181 4.48 -15.99 5.07
N THR A 182 5.46 -16.89 5.03
CA THR A 182 6.10 -17.43 6.23
C THR A 182 7.05 -16.42 6.88
N SER A 183 7.59 -15.46 6.12
CA SER A 183 8.40 -14.35 6.67
C SER A 183 7.57 -13.27 7.34
N ILE A 184 6.27 -13.19 7.07
CA ILE A 184 5.38 -12.25 7.75
C ILE A 184 5.16 -12.80 9.16
N PRO A 185 5.66 -12.14 10.22
CA PRO A 185 5.34 -12.55 11.58
C PRO A 185 3.83 -12.58 11.73
N ASP A 186 3.29 -13.68 12.25
CA ASP A 186 1.84 -13.84 12.47
C ASP A 186 1.36 -12.66 13.33
N PRO A 187 0.56 -11.74 12.78
CA PRO A 187 0.12 -10.56 13.49
C PRO A 187 -0.91 -10.91 14.59
N THR A 188 -1.34 -12.16 14.69
CA THR A 188 -2.18 -12.67 15.79
C THR A 188 -1.35 -13.27 16.93
N LEU A 189 -0.05 -13.50 16.73
CA LEU A 189 0.87 -13.86 17.81
C LEU A 189 1.29 -12.58 18.57
N PRO A 190 1.52 -12.66 19.89
CA PRO A 190 1.99 -11.53 20.71
C PRO A 190 3.48 -11.26 20.45
N LEU A 191 3.82 -10.97 19.19
CA LEU A 191 5.11 -10.43 18.82
C LEU A 191 5.06 -8.90 19.03
N PRO A 192 6.15 -8.26 19.50
CA PRO A 192 6.18 -6.81 19.64
C PRO A 192 5.90 -6.16 18.28
N VAL A 193 4.75 -5.50 18.17
CA VAL A 193 4.39 -4.78 16.94
C VAL A 193 5.29 -3.54 16.81
N PRO A 194 5.96 -3.33 15.66
CA PRO A 194 6.90 -2.22 15.48
C PRO A 194 6.29 -0.80 15.46
N ASP A 195 7.16 0.18 15.17
CA ASP A 195 6.99 1.65 15.03
C ASP A 195 5.59 2.18 14.63
N GLY A 196 4.63 2.15 15.56
CA GLY A 196 3.29 2.67 15.34
C GLY A 196 2.46 1.88 14.32
N PHE A 197 2.71 0.58 14.19
CA PHE A 197 1.84 -0.35 13.44
C PHE A 197 0.70 -0.84 14.35
N PRO A 198 -0.52 -1.05 13.83
CA PRO A 198 -1.63 -1.59 14.63
C PRO A 198 -1.49 -3.07 14.96
N ASP A 199 -1.97 -3.47 16.15
CA ASP A 199 -1.88 -4.84 16.67
C ASP A 199 -2.49 -5.91 15.76
N LYS A 200 -3.62 -5.59 15.09
CA LYS A 200 -4.33 -6.54 14.23
C LYS A 200 -4.15 -6.17 12.78
N THR A 201 -3.34 -6.92 12.05
CA THR A 201 -3.06 -6.68 10.64
C THR A 201 -3.45 -7.88 9.79
N VAL A 202 -4.15 -7.65 8.66
CA VAL A 202 -4.48 -8.71 7.69
C VAL A 202 -3.47 -8.73 6.55
N THR A 203 -3.15 -9.89 6.01
CA THR A 203 -2.35 -10.01 4.79
C THR A 203 -3.27 -10.07 3.58
N LEU A 204 -3.22 -9.05 2.73
CA LEU A 204 -3.92 -8.99 1.46
C LEU A 204 -2.98 -9.39 0.32
N ILE A 205 -3.38 -10.39 -0.46
CA ILE A 205 -2.65 -10.83 -1.65
C ILE A 205 -3.45 -10.40 -2.87
N TRP A 206 -2.86 -9.61 -3.76
CA TRP A 206 -3.51 -9.14 -4.98
C TRP A 206 -2.89 -9.80 -6.22
N CYS A 207 -3.71 -10.58 -6.91
CA CYS A 207 -3.33 -11.31 -8.11
C CYS A 207 -3.69 -10.53 -9.38
N ALA A 208 -2.92 -10.70 -10.45
CA ALA A 208 -3.32 -10.17 -11.75
C ALA A 208 -4.57 -10.90 -12.27
N THR A 209 -4.55 -12.24 -12.25
CA THR A 209 -5.58 -13.06 -12.90
C THR A 209 -6.29 -14.03 -11.98
N LEU A 210 -7.50 -14.44 -12.38
CA LEU A 210 -8.28 -15.46 -11.67
C LEU A 210 -7.58 -16.82 -11.61
N THR A 211 -6.90 -17.23 -12.70
CA THR A 211 -6.14 -18.49 -12.72
C THR A 211 -5.01 -18.48 -11.71
N ARG A 212 -4.30 -17.34 -11.57
CA ARG A 212 -3.22 -17.18 -10.58
C ARG A 212 -3.77 -17.22 -9.16
N GLU A 213 -4.88 -16.53 -8.91
CA GLU A 213 -5.59 -16.60 -7.63
C GLU A 213 -5.98 -18.04 -7.25
N GLN A 214 -6.53 -18.82 -8.18
CA GLN A 214 -6.91 -20.22 -7.94
C GLN A 214 -5.70 -21.10 -7.61
N ARG A 215 -4.60 -20.96 -8.35
CA ARG A 215 -3.36 -21.70 -8.10
C ARG A 215 -2.76 -21.34 -6.74
N LEU A 216 -2.75 -20.05 -6.41
CA LEU A 216 -2.25 -19.54 -5.14
C LEU A 216 -3.09 -20.03 -3.97
N ARG A 217 -4.42 -19.95 -4.09
CA ARG A 217 -5.34 -20.52 -3.11
C ARG A 217 -5.06 -21.99 -2.88
N HIS A 218 -4.93 -22.77 -3.96
CA HIS A 218 -4.64 -24.20 -3.85
C HIS A 218 -3.29 -24.44 -3.17
N ALA A 219 -2.24 -23.70 -3.54
CA ALA A 219 -0.92 -23.81 -2.90
C ALA A 219 -0.97 -23.46 -1.41
N ILE A 220 -1.61 -22.35 -1.02
CA ILE A 220 -1.72 -21.94 0.38
C ILE A 220 -2.50 -22.99 1.19
N THR A 221 -3.65 -23.44 0.69
CA THR A 221 -4.49 -24.40 1.41
C THR A 221 -3.87 -25.79 1.52
N THR A 222 -3.10 -26.24 0.53
CA THR A 222 -2.46 -27.57 0.54
C THR A 222 -1.11 -27.59 1.27
N GLN A 223 -0.29 -26.54 1.12
CA GLN A 223 1.08 -26.53 1.63
C GLN A 223 1.21 -25.87 3.02
N LEU A 224 0.29 -24.97 3.38
CA LEU A 224 0.26 -24.32 4.69
C LEU A 224 -0.92 -24.79 5.55
N GLY A 225 -1.62 -25.87 5.15
CA GLY A 225 -2.97 -26.24 5.61
C GLY A 225 -3.15 -26.48 7.13
N ASN A 226 -2.09 -26.73 7.89
CA ASN A 226 -2.15 -26.80 9.37
C ASN A 226 -1.62 -25.53 10.05
N ASP A 227 -0.59 -24.88 9.48
CA ASP A 227 0.07 -23.68 10.04
C ASP A 227 -0.63 -22.36 9.68
N THR A 228 -1.58 -22.36 8.73
CA THR A 228 -2.41 -21.18 8.39
C THR A 228 -3.59 -20.95 9.34
N SER A 229 -3.77 -21.82 10.33
CA SER A 229 -4.87 -21.72 11.31
C SER A 229 -4.81 -20.44 12.15
N GLY A 230 -3.66 -19.75 12.22
CA GLY A 230 -3.52 -18.42 12.84
C GLY A 230 -3.52 -17.24 11.86
N LEU A 231 -3.20 -17.49 10.58
CA LEU A 231 -2.97 -16.40 9.62
C LEU A 231 -4.29 -15.81 9.08
N ALA A 232 -4.43 -14.49 9.19
CA ALA A 232 -5.52 -13.75 8.56
C ALA A 232 -5.11 -13.32 7.15
N VAL A 233 -5.54 -14.08 6.13
CA VAL A 233 -5.17 -13.85 4.74
C VAL A 233 -6.41 -13.67 3.87
N ALA A 234 -6.37 -12.74 2.91
CA ALA A 234 -7.41 -12.61 1.90
C ALA A 234 -6.80 -12.41 0.50
N LEU A 235 -7.30 -13.17 -0.49
CA LEU A 235 -6.85 -13.09 -1.89
C LEU A 235 -7.84 -12.30 -2.72
N GLY A 236 -7.37 -11.31 -3.47
CA GLY A 236 -8.14 -10.63 -4.51
C GLY A 236 -7.48 -10.81 -5.87
N CYS A 237 -8.21 -10.55 -6.95
CA CYS A 237 -7.64 -10.49 -8.29
C CYS A 237 -8.19 -9.35 -9.14
N ALA A 238 -7.33 -8.80 -10.00
CA ALA A 238 -7.66 -7.66 -10.85
C ALA A 238 -8.71 -8.02 -11.91
N ASP A 239 -8.60 -9.19 -12.57
CA ASP A 239 -9.59 -9.65 -13.55
C ASP A 239 -11.01 -9.65 -12.98
N TYR A 240 -11.19 -10.13 -11.75
CA TYR A 240 -12.49 -10.16 -11.10
C TYR A 240 -12.94 -8.75 -10.68
N ALA A 241 -12.02 -7.94 -10.17
CA ALA A 241 -12.31 -6.57 -9.75
C ALA A 241 -12.62 -5.63 -10.92
N HIS A 242 -12.22 -5.96 -12.15
CA HIS A 242 -12.38 -5.10 -13.32
C HIS A 242 -13.84 -4.70 -13.59
N HIS A 243 -14.79 -5.58 -13.27
CA HIS A 243 -16.23 -5.33 -13.44
C HIS A 243 -16.91 -4.72 -12.20
N ILE A 244 -16.14 -4.41 -11.16
CA ILE A 244 -16.66 -3.95 -9.87
C ILE A 244 -16.26 -2.49 -9.68
N THR A 245 -17.23 -1.59 -9.67
CA THR A 245 -17.02 -0.14 -9.51
C THR A 245 -16.25 0.21 -8.23
N SER A 246 -16.47 -0.56 -7.16
CA SER A 246 -15.79 -0.40 -5.87
C SER A 246 -14.35 -0.94 -5.87
N GLY A 247 -13.87 -1.54 -6.97
CA GLY A 247 -12.50 -2.02 -7.13
C GLY A 247 -12.02 -2.87 -5.94
N PRO A 248 -10.82 -2.59 -5.39
CA PRO A 248 -10.31 -3.29 -4.20
C PRO A 248 -11.13 -3.11 -2.93
N LEU A 249 -12.03 -2.13 -2.82
CA LEU A 249 -12.95 -2.00 -1.68
C LEU A 249 -14.18 -2.90 -1.81
N GLY A 250 -14.44 -3.38 -3.02
CA GLY A 250 -15.59 -4.22 -3.34
C GLY A 250 -15.49 -5.63 -2.80
N ARG A 251 -16.50 -6.44 -3.10
CA ARG A 251 -16.59 -7.84 -2.71
C ARG A 251 -15.71 -8.72 -3.60
N VAL A 252 -14.40 -8.50 -3.52
CA VAL A 252 -13.40 -9.16 -4.37
C VAL A 252 -12.48 -10.10 -3.61
N TRP A 253 -12.57 -10.14 -2.29
CA TRP A 253 -11.59 -10.82 -1.46
C TRP A 253 -12.05 -12.20 -1.03
N LEU A 254 -11.35 -13.24 -1.44
CA LEU A 254 -11.56 -14.58 -0.96
C LEU A 254 -10.81 -14.77 0.38
N PRO A 255 -11.51 -15.00 1.49
CA PRO A 255 -10.87 -15.19 2.79
C PRO A 255 -10.22 -16.58 2.91
N LEU A 256 -9.04 -16.64 3.53
CA LEU A 256 -8.33 -17.87 3.90
C LEU A 256 -7.94 -17.85 5.40
N GLY A 257 -7.51 -18.99 5.93
CA GLY A 257 -7.10 -19.13 7.33
C GLY A 257 -8.22 -18.77 8.31
N VAL A 258 -7.92 -17.97 9.34
CA VAL A 258 -8.90 -17.57 10.38
C VAL A 258 -10.10 -16.78 9.85
N LEU A 259 -9.98 -16.21 8.64
CA LEU A 259 -11.05 -15.44 8.00
C LEU A 259 -12.06 -16.33 7.26
N ASN A 260 -11.72 -17.59 6.98
CA ASN A 260 -12.53 -18.51 6.17
C ASN A 260 -13.72 -19.09 6.95
N ARG A 261 -14.59 -18.20 7.44
CA ARG A 261 -15.78 -18.55 8.25
C ARG A 261 -17.06 -18.62 7.42
N ARG A 262 -17.08 -18.01 6.23
CA ARG A 262 -18.27 -17.92 5.37
C ARG A 262 -17.90 -18.23 3.91
N PRO A 263 -18.76 -18.96 3.18
CA PRO A 263 -18.55 -19.16 1.75
C PRO A 263 -18.71 -17.84 0.99
N GLY A 264 -17.84 -17.60 0.02
CA GLY A 264 -17.91 -16.46 -0.89
C GLY A 264 -16.85 -15.38 -0.64
N ARG A 265 -16.83 -14.39 -1.54
CA ARG A 265 -15.94 -13.23 -1.43
C ARG A 265 -16.49 -12.21 -0.44
N LEU A 266 -15.58 -11.49 0.20
CA LEU A 266 -15.83 -10.44 1.18
C LEU A 266 -15.37 -9.08 0.65
N THR A 267 -15.96 -8.03 1.19
CA THR A 267 -15.43 -6.66 1.14
C THR A 267 -14.33 -6.47 2.18
N LEU A 268 -13.51 -5.42 2.05
CA LEU A 268 -12.54 -5.08 3.09
C LEU A 268 -13.23 -4.77 4.44
N ARG A 269 -14.46 -4.23 4.42
CA ARG A 269 -15.23 -3.96 5.65
C ARG A 269 -15.61 -5.25 6.37
N GLU A 270 -16.07 -6.25 5.63
CA GLU A 270 -16.42 -7.56 6.18
C GLU A 270 -15.19 -8.31 6.69
N ILE A 271 -14.04 -8.21 6.01
CA ILE A 271 -12.76 -8.72 6.51
C ILE A 271 -12.43 -8.09 7.86
N THR A 272 -12.59 -6.77 7.97
CA THR A 272 -12.36 -6.05 9.24
C THR A 272 -13.24 -6.61 10.35
N THR A 273 -14.53 -6.85 10.09
CA THR A 273 -15.44 -7.44 11.07
C THR A 273 -15.03 -8.88 11.45
N ALA A 274 -14.59 -9.69 10.48
CA ALA A 274 -14.12 -11.06 10.72
C ALA A 274 -12.84 -11.10 11.59
N LEU A 275 -11.91 -10.14 11.42
CA LEU A 275 -10.71 -9.99 12.26
C LEU A 275 -11.03 -9.62 13.72
N HIS A 276 -12.09 -8.85 13.95
CA HIS A 276 -12.45 -8.45 15.32
C HIS A 276 -13.20 -9.57 16.07
N THR A 277 -13.96 -10.40 15.36
CA THR A 277 -14.73 -11.52 15.94
C THR A 277 -13.91 -12.80 16.16
N THR A 278 -12.67 -12.85 15.69
CA THR A 278 -11.73 -13.98 15.88
C THR A 278 -11.02 -13.91 17.24
N HIS A 279 -11.05 -12.77 17.93
CA HIS A 279 -10.37 -12.59 19.21
C HIS A 279 -11.26 -11.77 20.17
N PRO A 280 -12.01 -12.41 21.09
CA PRO A 280 -12.69 -11.66 22.14
C PRO A 280 -11.63 -10.92 22.97
N GLN A 281 -11.92 -9.67 23.31
CA GLN A 281 -11.07 -8.84 24.16
C GLN A 281 -10.67 -9.63 25.42
N SER A 282 -9.37 -9.78 25.65
CA SER A 282 -8.85 -10.19 26.96
C SER A 282 -9.34 -9.16 27.99
N HIS A 283 -10.20 -9.62 28.91
CA HIS A 283 -10.65 -8.82 30.04
C HIS A 283 -9.44 -8.29 30.83
N PRO A 284 -9.49 -7.04 31.34
CA PRO A 284 -8.48 -6.58 32.27
C PRO A 284 -8.55 -7.44 33.53
N SER A 285 -7.40 -7.99 33.91
CA SER A 285 -7.16 -8.70 35.16
C SER A 285 -7.51 -7.80 36.34
N GLY A 286 -8.75 -7.88 36.80
CA GLY A 286 -9.12 -7.43 38.13
C GLY A 286 -8.88 -8.57 39.10
N ARG A 287 -7.93 -8.40 40.01
CA ARG A 287 -8.11 -8.82 41.40
C ARG A 287 -7.30 -7.88 42.31
N PRO A 288 -7.86 -7.55 43.50
CA PRO A 288 -7.29 -6.60 44.44
C PRO A 288 -6.00 -7.09 45.09
#